data_AF-A0A420NTH4-F1
#
_entry.id   AF-A0A420NTH4-F1
#
_cell.length_a   1.000
_cell.length_b   1.000
_cell.length_c   1.000
_cell.angle_alpha   90.00
_cell.angle_beta   90.00
_cell.angle_gamma   90.00
#
_symmetry.space_group_name_H-M   'P 1'
#
loop_
_entity.id
_entity.type
_entity.pdbx_description
1 polymer ?
#
loop_
_entity_poly.entity_id
_entity_poly.type
_entity_poly.pdbx_seq_one_letter_code
_entity_poly.pdbx_strand_id
1 'polypeptide(L)'
;MHPEIQPDKKETTPASDGHRDGQVDSDHTPKTSRHIRDLGKNKSPSTRRRYSVISKGFEAQELKIASLSSRVASLEEEVGRLSRGKKRKAIPNPNRKFMTLAEAIVAGDAIPEPHQAAEETGAVEEVIEVGGVEENEGSNSKAEELPVARTRAGRAVKIPKEY
;
A
#
# COMPACT_ATOMS: atom_id res chain seq x y z
N MET A 1 27.08 4.41 79.22
CA MET A 1 27.26 3.49 78.08
C MET A 1 26.60 4.12 76.86
N HIS A 2 27.37 4.83 76.03
CA HIS A 2 26.88 5.36 74.75
C HIS A 2 27.26 4.38 73.64
N PRO A 3 26.36 4.06 72.69
CA PRO A 3 26.72 3.24 71.54
C PRO A 3 27.62 4.04 70.59
N GLU A 4 28.70 3.39 70.17
CA GLU A 4 29.68 3.87 69.19
C GLU A 4 29.00 3.99 67.81
N ILE A 5 29.03 5.17 67.21
CA ILE A 5 28.41 5.43 65.90
C ILE A 5 29.28 4.76 64.83
N GLN A 6 28.72 3.80 64.10
CA GLN A 6 29.39 3.21 62.94
C GLN A 6 29.54 4.27 61.83
N PRO A 7 30.68 4.37 61.15
CA PRO A 7 30.80 5.28 60.01
C PRO A 7 29.92 4.78 58.87
N ASP A 8 28.99 5.61 58.43
CA ASP A 8 28.12 5.36 57.29
C ASP A 8 28.95 5.06 56.04
N LYS A 9 28.51 4.04 55.30
CA LYS A 9 29.09 3.66 54.01
C LYS A 9 28.94 4.86 53.07
N LYS A 10 30.07 5.45 52.69
CA LYS A 10 30.16 6.38 51.56
C LYS A 10 29.64 5.70 50.30
N GLU A 11 28.44 6.10 49.91
CA GLU A 11 27.82 5.80 48.62
C GLU A 11 28.65 6.51 47.53
N THR A 12 29.54 5.77 46.89
CA THR A 12 30.18 6.22 45.65
C THR A 12 29.14 6.13 44.54
N THR A 13 28.42 7.23 44.32
CA THR A 13 27.66 7.44 43.08
C THR A 13 28.65 7.41 41.91
N PRO A 14 28.51 6.52 40.92
CA PRO A 14 29.30 6.64 39.71
C PRO A 14 28.84 7.91 38.99
N ALA A 15 29.80 8.76 38.63
CA ALA A 15 29.57 9.92 37.80
C ALA A 15 28.80 9.47 36.55
N SER A 16 27.60 10.02 36.39
CA SER A 16 26.78 9.87 35.19
C SER A 16 27.44 10.67 34.06
N ASP A 17 28.44 10.08 33.41
CA ASP A 17 28.96 10.56 32.14
C ASP A 17 28.02 10.07 31.03
N GLY A 18 26.89 10.76 30.90
CA GLY A 18 25.92 10.53 29.85
C GLY A 18 26.01 11.65 28.84
N HIS A 19 26.53 11.35 27.65
CA HIS A 19 26.57 12.24 26.48
C HIS A 19 25.32 13.12 26.39
N ARG A 20 25.51 14.43 26.59
CA ARG A 20 24.58 15.45 26.14
C ARG A 20 24.81 15.63 24.65
N ASP A 21 24.43 14.63 23.86
CA ASP A 21 24.31 14.83 22.41
C ASP A 21 23.20 15.84 22.19
N GLY A 22 23.63 17.03 21.78
CA GLY A 22 22.77 18.19 21.57
C GLY A 22 21.78 17.94 20.45
N GLN A 23 20.50 17.87 20.81
CA GLN A 23 19.40 18.33 19.97
C GLN A 23 18.17 18.57 20.84
N VAL A 24 18.00 19.81 21.30
CA VAL A 24 16.95 20.21 22.27
C VAL A 24 15.56 20.34 21.62
N ASP A 25 15.44 20.24 20.30
CA ASP A 25 14.15 20.39 19.59
C ASP A 25 13.72 19.14 18.82
N SER A 26 14.11 17.94 19.29
CA SER A 26 13.41 16.73 18.85
C SER A 26 12.11 16.65 19.63
N ASP A 27 10.98 16.88 18.96
CA ASP A 27 9.66 16.52 19.49
C ASP A 27 9.76 15.09 20.03
N HIS A 28 9.76 14.94 21.36
CA HIS A 28 9.85 13.65 22.06
C HIS A 28 8.58 12.79 21.87
N THR A 29 7.78 13.12 20.86
CA THR A 29 6.57 12.44 20.49
C THR A 29 6.93 11.09 19.87
N PRO A 30 6.40 9.98 20.40
CA PRO A 30 6.68 8.65 19.88
C PRO A 30 6.16 8.50 18.45
N LYS A 31 7.08 8.17 17.52
CA LYS A 31 6.78 8.07 16.07
C LYS A 31 6.32 6.68 15.60
N THR A 32 6.59 5.64 16.40
CA THR A 32 6.32 4.25 16.00
C THR A 32 5.69 3.49 17.13
N SER A 33 4.96 2.42 16.79
CA SER A 33 4.39 1.48 17.75
C SER A 33 5.45 0.91 18.72
N ARG A 34 6.67 0.64 18.21
CA ARG A 34 7.83 0.18 19.00
C ARG A 34 8.25 1.20 20.05
N HIS A 35 8.36 2.48 19.68
CA HIS A 35 8.69 3.55 20.65
C HIS A 35 7.68 3.59 21.80
N ILE A 36 6.38 3.43 21.51
CA ILE A 36 5.35 3.35 22.55
C ILE A 36 5.54 2.11 23.46
N ARG A 37 5.83 0.94 22.89
CA ARG A 37 6.08 -0.28 23.68
C ARG A 37 7.27 -0.11 24.60
N ASP A 38 8.31 0.56 24.14
CA ASP A 38 9.53 0.83 24.90
C ASP A 38 9.27 1.74 26.10
N LEU A 39 8.38 2.75 25.96
CA LEU A 39 7.94 3.59 27.08
C LEU A 39 7.22 2.79 28.19
N GLY A 40 6.58 1.67 27.83
CA GLY A 40 5.92 0.76 28.77
C GLY A 40 6.87 -0.16 29.54
N LYS A 41 8.14 -0.26 29.15
CA LYS A 41 9.13 -1.10 29.82
C LYS A 41 9.39 -0.62 31.25
N ASN A 42 9.56 -1.56 32.18
CA ASN A 42 9.82 -1.29 33.60
C ASN A 42 8.75 -0.42 34.31
N LYS A 43 7.55 -0.28 33.72
CA LYS A 43 6.41 0.41 34.35
C LYS A 43 5.45 -0.58 35.00
N SER A 44 4.58 -0.06 35.86
CA SER A 44 3.52 -0.85 36.50
C SER A 44 2.62 -1.55 35.47
N PRO A 45 1.99 -2.69 35.82
CA PRO A 45 1.14 -3.43 34.89
C PRO A 45 0.02 -2.56 34.26
N SER A 46 -0.58 -1.66 35.03
CA SER A 46 -1.62 -0.73 34.54
C SER A 46 -1.07 0.21 33.46
N THR A 47 0.07 0.84 33.70
CA THR A 47 0.71 1.75 32.74
C THR A 47 1.14 1.02 31.47
N ARG A 48 1.68 -0.20 31.60
CA ARG A 48 2.05 -1.05 30.47
C ARG A 48 0.86 -1.41 29.58
N ARG A 49 -0.30 -1.69 30.18
CA ARG A 49 -1.55 -1.95 29.43
C ARG A 49 -1.99 -0.71 28.63
N ARG A 50 -1.91 0.49 29.21
CA ARG A 50 -2.23 1.74 28.49
C ARG A 50 -1.34 1.92 27.26
N TYR A 51 -0.03 1.76 27.43
CA TYR A 51 0.90 1.83 26.29
C TYR A 51 0.65 0.74 25.25
N SER A 52 0.31 -0.49 25.66
CA SER A 52 -0.01 -1.57 24.71
C SER A 52 -1.22 -1.24 23.82
N VAL A 53 -2.28 -0.62 24.38
CA VAL A 53 -3.44 -0.19 23.58
C VAL A 53 -3.03 0.88 22.56
N ILE A 54 -2.23 1.86 22.99
CA ILE A 54 -1.73 2.92 22.12
C ILE A 54 -0.84 2.34 21.00
N SER A 55 0.09 1.43 21.33
CA SER A 55 0.94 0.75 20.34
C SER A 55 0.15 0.05 19.24
N LYS A 56 -0.93 -0.65 19.61
CA LYS A 56 -1.81 -1.33 18.64
C LYS A 56 -2.48 -0.35 17.68
N GLY A 57 -2.86 0.84 18.16
CA GLY A 57 -3.39 1.91 17.31
C GLY A 57 -2.36 2.38 16.28
N PHE A 58 -1.11 2.52 16.69
CA PHE A 58 -0.01 2.84 15.78
C PHE A 58 0.26 1.71 14.77
N GLU A 59 0.22 0.45 15.19
CA GLU A 59 0.39 -0.69 14.27
C GLU A 59 -0.66 -0.69 13.16
N ALA A 60 -1.93 -0.42 13.50
CA ALA A 60 -2.99 -0.32 12.49
C ALA A 60 -2.76 0.82 11.50
N GLN A 61 -2.23 1.96 11.97
CA GLN A 61 -1.88 3.09 11.11
C GLN A 61 -0.67 2.78 10.23
N GLU A 62 0.38 2.17 10.78
CA GLU A 62 1.58 1.74 10.06
C GLU A 62 1.20 0.77 8.93
N LEU A 63 0.30 -0.19 9.20
CA LEU A 63 -0.22 -1.10 8.18
C LEU A 63 -1.02 -0.37 7.09
N LYS A 64 -1.87 0.59 7.47
CA LYS A 64 -2.62 1.41 6.51
C LYS A 64 -1.69 2.22 5.62
N ILE A 65 -0.64 2.82 6.19
CA ILE A 65 0.37 3.57 5.46
C ILE A 65 1.09 2.64 4.48
N ALA A 66 1.55 1.46 4.93
CA ALA A 66 2.23 0.50 4.07
C ALA A 66 1.34 0.05 2.89
N SER A 67 0.06 -0.22 3.13
CA SER A 67 -0.92 -0.56 2.09
C SER A 67 -1.10 0.57 1.08
N LEU A 68 -1.25 1.81 1.55
CA LEU A 68 -1.39 2.98 0.68
C LEU A 68 -0.11 3.25 -0.11
N SER A 69 1.07 3.15 0.50
CA SER A 69 2.35 3.31 -0.18
C SER A 69 2.53 2.28 -1.30
N SER A 70 2.13 1.02 -1.08
CA SER A 70 2.14 -0.01 -2.13
C SER A 70 1.17 0.33 -3.27
N ARG A 71 -0.04 0.81 -2.96
CA ARG A 71 -1.02 1.24 -3.96
C ARG A 71 -0.51 2.43 -4.78
N VAL A 72 0.12 3.42 -4.13
CA VAL A 72 0.71 4.57 -4.80
C VAL A 72 1.80 4.11 -5.77
N ALA A 73 2.72 3.25 -5.33
CA ALA A 73 3.78 2.73 -6.19
C ALA A 73 3.22 1.98 -7.42
N SER A 74 2.17 1.17 -7.26
CA SER A 74 1.49 0.49 -8.37
C SER A 74 0.84 1.46 -9.35
N LEU A 75 0.17 2.50 -8.85
CA LEU A 75 -0.44 3.54 -9.68
C LEU A 75 0.63 4.37 -10.42
N GLU A 76 1.74 4.69 -9.77
CA GLU A 76 2.86 5.39 -10.38
C GLU A 76 3.47 4.59 -11.55
N GLU A 77 3.58 3.27 -11.42
CA GLU A 77 4.00 2.39 -12.53
C GLU A 77 3.01 2.44 -13.70
N GLU A 78 1.71 2.31 -13.42
CA GLU A 78 0.66 2.35 -14.45
C GLU A 78 0.64 3.69 -15.19
N VAL A 79 0.68 4.81 -14.46
CA VAL A 79 0.80 6.16 -15.04
C VAL A 79 2.10 6.28 -15.84
N GLY A 80 3.21 5.71 -15.35
CA GLY A 80 4.48 5.66 -16.08
C GLY A 80 4.37 4.88 -17.39
N ARG A 81 3.58 3.82 -17.46
CA ARG A 81 3.32 3.06 -18.69
C ARG A 81 2.39 3.79 -19.64
N LEU A 82 1.33 4.40 -19.13
CA LEU A 82 0.35 5.13 -19.94
C LEU A 82 0.94 6.43 -20.51
N SER A 83 1.81 7.11 -19.73
CA SER A 83 2.52 8.31 -20.17
C SER A 83 3.64 8.03 -21.18
N ARG A 84 4.08 6.77 -21.33
CA ARG A 84 4.95 6.37 -22.44
C ARG A 84 4.15 6.47 -23.74
N GLY A 85 4.17 7.67 -24.34
CA GLY A 85 3.58 7.90 -25.65
C GLY A 85 4.13 6.90 -26.68
N LYS A 86 3.25 6.33 -27.50
CA LYS A 86 3.62 5.43 -28.60
C LYS A 86 4.53 6.21 -29.56
N LYS A 87 5.84 5.97 -29.49
CA LYS A 87 6.78 6.50 -30.49
C LYS A 87 6.43 5.85 -31.82
N ARG A 88 6.14 6.67 -32.84
CA ARG A 88 5.93 6.17 -34.20
C ARG A 88 7.15 5.33 -34.57
N LYS A 89 6.93 4.11 -35.05
CA LYS A 89 8.01 3.35 -35.70
C LYS A 89 8.42 4.14 -36.94
N ALA A 90 9.73 4.25 -37.18
CA ALA A 90 10.24 4.88 -38.38
C ALA A 90 9.72 4.07 -39.58
N ILE A 91 8.84 4.69 -40.38
CA ILE A 91 8.38 4.08 -41.62
C ILE A 91 9.55 4.22 -42.61
N PRO A 92 10.10 3.12 -43.15
CA PRO A 92 11.17 3.22 -44.13
C PRO A 92 10.72 4.07 -45.31
N ASN A 93 11.57 5.03 -45.72
CA ASN A 93 11.27 5.90 -46.86
C ASN A 93 10.92 5.02 -48.07
N PRO A 94 9.75 5.22 -48.72
CA PRO A 94 9.32 4.40 -49.85
C PRO A 94 10.36 4.37 -50.96
N ASN A 95 11.05 5.48 -51.25
CA ASN A 95 12.11 5.53 -52.25
C ASN A 95 13.29 4.63 -51.89
N ARG A 96 13.58 4.44 -50.60
CA ARG A 96 14.65 3.54 -50.15
C ARG A 96 14.29 2.09 -50.46
N LYS A 97 13.02 1.70 -50.37
CA LYS A 97 12.55 0.36 -50.76
C LYS A 97 12.76 0.14 -52.26
N PHE A 98 12.39 1.12 -53.09
CA PHE A 98 12.56 1.02 -54.54
C PHE A 98 14.04 0.97 -54.95
N MET A 99 14.91 1.74 -54.30
CA MET A 99 16.37 1.66 -54.53
C MET A 99 16.93 0.29 -54.18
N THR A 100 16.58 -0.29 -53.02
CA THR A 100 17.04 -1.63 -52.63
C THR A 100 16.53 -2.72 -53.58
N LEU A 101 15.30 -2.60 -54.09
CA LEU A 101 14.76 -3.53 -55.09
C LEU A 101 15.50 -3.41 -56.43
N ALA A 102 15.76 -2.18 -56.88
CA ALA A 102 16.52 -1.94 -58.11
C ALA A 102 17.95 -2.48 -57.99
N GLU A 103 18.59 -2.29 -56.84
CA GLU A 103 19.92 -2.80 -56.53
C GLU A 103 19.96 -4.34 -56.52
N ALA A 104 18.98 -5.00 -55.91
CA ALA A 104 18.86 -6.46 -55.94
C ALA A 104 18.65 -7.02 -57.36
N ILE A 105 17.81 -6.35 -58.16
CA ILE A 105 17.60 -6.72 -59.58
C ILE A 105 18.89 -6.57 -60.38
N VAL A 106 19.67 -5.51 -60.15
CA VAL A 106 20.96 -5.27 -60.82
C VAL A 106 22.01 -6.28 -60.38
N ALA A 107 22.03 -6.66 -59.10
CA ALA A 107 22.95 -7.67 -58.56
C ALA A 107 22.59 -9.10 -58.99
N GLY A 108 21.40 -9.32 -59.56
CA GLY A 108 20.90 -10.64 -59.97
C GLY A 108 20.43 -11.49 -58.79
N ASP A 109 20.23 -10.89 -57.62
CA ASP A 109 19.76 -11.57 -56.41
C ASP A 109 18.24 -11.82 -56.48
N ALA A 110 17.78 -12.90 -55.85
CA ALA A 110 16.35 -13.19 -55.74
C ALA A 110 15.66 -12.10 -54.91
N ILE A 111 14.56 -11.54 -55.43
CA ILE A 111 13.75 -10.56 -54.70
C ILE A 111 13.32 -11.21 -53.38
N PRO A 112 13.56 -10.59 -52.21
CA PRO A 112 13.13 -11.15 -50.94
C PRO A 112 11.62 -11.32 -50.96
N GLU A 113 11.15 -12.53 -50.62
CA GLU A 113 9.72 -12.80 -50.49
C GLU A 113 9.08 -11.76 -49.56
N PRO A 114 7.87 -11.26 -49.86
CA PRO A 114 7.13 -10.47 -48.90
C PRO A 114 6.88 -11.39 -47.70
N HIS A 115 7.62 -11.19 -46.60
CA HIS A 115 7.42 -11.93 -45.36
C HIS A 115 5.93 -11.88 -45.02
N GLN A 116 5.28 -13.04 -45.12
CA GLN A 116 3.91 -13.24 -44.69
C GLN A 116 3.86 -12.96 -43.19
N ALA A 117 3.55 -11.73 -42.82
CA ALA A 117 3.18 -11.36 -41.46
C ALA A 117 1.72 -11.78 -41.25
N ALA A 118 1.49 -13.08 -41.33
CA ALA A 118 0.26 -13.74 -40.95
C ALA A 118 0.60 -15.07 -40.27
N GLU A 119 1.54 -15.06 -39.31
CA GLU A 119 1.35 -15.91 -38.14
C GLU A 119 0.30 -15.21 -37.28
N GLU A 120 -0.93 -15.42 -37.73
CA GLU A 120 -2.14 -15.24 -36.96
C GLU A 120 -1.95 -16.05 -35.68
N THR A 121 -1.76 -15.31 -34.59
CA THR A 121 -1.81 -15.83 -33.23
C THR A 121 -2.97 -16.80 -33.13
N GLY A 122 -2.68 -18.07 -32.86
CA GLY A 122 -3.70 -19.07 -32.60
C GLY A 122 -4.68 -18.53 -31.57
N ALA A 123 -5.86 -18.15 -32.06
CA ALA A 123 -7.00 -17.85 -31.23
C ALA A 123 -7.39 -19.17 -30.57
N VAL A 124 -6.89 -19.39 -29.36
CA VAL A 124 -7.61 -20.21 -28.41
C VAL A 124 -8.89 -19.41 -28.15
N GLU A 125 -9.97 -19.75 -28.84
CA GLU A 125 -11.32 -19.40 -28.44
C GLU A 125 -11.52 -19.97 -27.03
N GLU A 126 -11.20 -19.17 -26.02
CA GLU A 126 -11.75 -19.37 -24.70
C GLU A 126 -13.25 -19.06 -24.82
N VAL A 127 -14.02 -20.12 -25.06
CA VAL A 127 -15.47 -20.15 -24.91
C VAL A 127 -15.78 -19.61 -23.52
N ILE A 128 -16.21 -18.35 -23.46
CA ILE A 128 -16.77 -17.77 -22.25
C ILE A 128 -18.10 -18.47 -22.04
N GLU A 129 -18.12 -19.47 -21.16
CA GLU A 129 -19.35 -20.05 -20.64
C GLU A 129 -20.10 -18.92 -19.92
N VAL A 130 -21.13 -18.39 -20.59
CA VAL A 130 -22.14 -17.52 -20.00
C VAL A 130 -23.01 -18.40 -19.09
N GLY A 131 -22.45 -18.76 -17.94
CA GLY A 131 -23.15 -19.35 -16.82
C GLY A 131 -23.39 -18.27 -15.77
N GLY A 132 -24.63 -17.78 -15.71
CA GLY A 132 -25.05 -16.87 -14.65
C GLY A 132 -25.07 -17.53 -13.27
N VAL A 133 -25.41 -16.70 -12.27
CA VAL A 133 -25.88 -17.06 -10.92
C VAL A 133 -24.77 -17.33 -9.88
N GLU A 134 -24.28 -16.25 -9.26
CA GLU A 134 -24.57 -15.85 -7.86
C GLU A 134 -23.41 -15.03 -7.29
N GLU A 135 -23.69 -13.75 -7.07
CA GLU A 135 -22.90 -12.90 -6.20
C GLU A 135 -23.14 -13.37 -4.75
N ASN A 136 -22.28 -14.24 -4.24
CA ASN A 136 -22.18 -14.45 -2.80
C ASN A 136 -21.46 -13.24 -2.19
N GLU A 137 -22.22 -12.16 -2.07
CA GLU A 137 -21.87 -10.97 -1.30
C GLU A 137 -21.65 -11.33 0.18
N GLY A 138 -20.87 -10.48 0.84
CA GLY A 138 -20.37 -10.68 2.19
C GLY A 138 -21.38 -11.24 3.19
N SER A 139 -20.88 -12.16 4.02
CA SER A 139 -21.40 -12.45 5.34
C SER A 139 -21.42 -11.18 6.19
N ASN A 140 -22.42 -10.32 5.95
CA ASN A 140 -22.84 -9.25 6.84
C ASN A 140 -24.02 -9.80 7.64
N SER A 141 -23.72 -10.14 8.89
CA SER A 141 -24.68 -10.60 9.88
C SER A 141 -25.91 -9.68 9.94
N LYS A 142 -27.06 -10.22 9.52
CA LYS A 142 -28.41 -10.04 10.09
C LYS A 142 -28.62 -8.73 10.85
N ALA A 143 -28.91 -7.66 10.10
CA ALA A 143 -29.72 -6.57 10.61
C ALA A 143 -31.09 -6.69 9.93
N GLU A 144 -32.10 -7.08 10.71
CA GLU A 144 -33.51 -7.00 10.33
C GLU A 144 -33.77 -5.61 9.73
N GLU A 145 -34.02 -5.55 8.41
CA GLU A 145 -34.38 -4.32 7.72
C GLU A 145 -35.83 -4.00 8.10
N LEU A 146 -36.00 -3.30 9.22
CA LEU A 146 -37.30 -2.80 9.64
C LEU A 146 -37.81 -1.81 8.57
N PRO A 147 -39.09 -1.88 8.15
CA PRO A 147 -39.63 -0.95 7.18
C PRO A 147 -39.58 0.47 7.74
N VAL A 148 -38.69 1.30 7.19
CA VAL A 148 -38.56 2.71 7.55
C VAL A 148 -39.52 3.51 6.68
N ALA A 149 -40.55 4.12 7.29
CA ALA A 149 -41.39 5.09 6.59
C ALA A 149 -40.55 6.32 6.23
N ARG A 150 -40.58 6.72 4.95
CA ARG A 150 -39.91 7.93 4.46
C ARG A 150 -40.95 9.01 4.15
N THR A 151 -40.64 10.24 4.51
CA THR A 151 -41.45 11.43 4.15
C THR A 151 -41.35 11.71 2.65
N ARG A 152 -42.23 12.56 2.11
CA ARG A 152 -42.17 13.02 0.71
C ARG A 152 -40.82 13.66 0.32
N ALA A 153 -40.08 14.20 1.29
CA ALA A 153 -38.73 14.73 1.13
C ALA A 153 -37.61 13.70 1.39
N GLY A 154 -37.93 12.41 1.51
CA GLY A 154 -36.97 11.32 1.66
C GLY A 154 -36.41 11.11 3.07
N ARG A 155 -36.79 11.93 4.06
CA ARG A 155 -36.30 11.78 5.44
C ARG A 155 -36.95 10.56 6.10
N ALA A 156 -36.12 9.68 6.64
CA ALA A 156 -36.52 8.52 7.43
C ALA A 156 -37.21 8.94 8.74
N VAL A 157 -38.37 8.36 9.03
CA VAL A 157 -39.13 8.60 10.26
C VAL A 157 -39.35 7.26 10.96
N LYS A 158 -39.19 7.26 12.29
CA LYS A 158 -39.38 6.07 13.11
C LYS A 158 -40.88 5.80 13.26
N ILE A 159 -41.32 4.63 12.82
CA ILE A 159 -42.70 4.17 13.05
C ILE A 159 -42.81 3.73 14.52
N PRO A 160 -43.79 4.22 15.29
CA PRO A 160 -44.04 3.71 16.64
C PRO A 160 -44.48 2.24 16.59
N LYS A 161 -43.93 1.40 17.47
CA LYS A 161 -44.39 0.02 17.65
C LYS A 161 -45.71 0.05 18.41
N GLU A 162 -46.77 -0.52 17.84
CA GLU A 162 -48.01 -0.81 18.58
C GLU A 162 -47.72 -1.90 19.63
N TYR A 163 -48.38 -1.80 20.79
CA TYR A 163 -48.22 -2.68 21.94
C TYR A 163 -49.12 -3.91 21.85
#